data_AF-A0AAD7C1L9-F1
#
_entry.id   AF-A0AAD7C1L9-F1
#
_cell.length_a   1.000
_cell.length_b   1.000
_cell.length_c   1.000
_cell.angle_alpha   90.00
_cell.angle_beta   90.00
_cell.angle_gamma   90.00
#
_symmetry.space_group_name_H-M   'P 1'
#
loop_
_entity.id
_entity.type
_entity.pdbx_description
1 polymer ?
#
loop_
_entity_poly.entity_id
_entity_poly.type
_entity_poly.pdbx_seq_one_letter_code
_entity_poly.pdbx_strand_id
1 'polypeptide(L)'
;MYLAQRKAASERMKENLASAEAEDEGDPRPFRVVKQAVDKVLKRTRFDAAASQAMRECIITFNPQFVDDGGYAVDEATTLSRVYSPTNPAAIDVHLDYWYRGRWSSVEFFCTVSYRLHRVIATDKLDIRSPRGPDEMNDFRILFELGLEDIPPGRKWRAIEKRKFGIDKREAHMLHEVLFGQQQASTGADAAPISVKETLSLLLASVGMSFHAAIDPKDGDNQDTFSMEPWSCDGLSGSARWLGKHIRLDDGKDSEEENDY
;
A
#
# COMPACT_ATOMS: atom_id res chain seq x y z
N MET A 1 -0.73 -14.81 22.69
CA MET A 1 0.39 -14.75 21.72
C MET A 1 0.19 -13.60 20.74
N TYR A 2 -0.89 -13.59 19.96
CA TYR A 2 -1.28 -12.48 19.09
C TYR A 2 -1.14 -11.06 19.70
N LEU A 3 -1.82 -10.79 20.82
CA LEU A 3 -1.78 -9.47 21.47
C LEU A 3 -0.37 -9.08 21.94
N ALA A 4 0.43 -10.06 22.37
CA ALA A 4 1.82 -9.82 22.76
C ALA A 4 2.68 -9.42 21.56
N GLN A 5 2.54 -10.11 20.42
CA GLN A 5 3.23 -9.74 19.18
C GLN A 5 2.78 -8.36 18.68
N ARG A 6 1.48 -8.06 18.70
CA ARG A 6 0.95 -6.74 18.31
C ARG A 6 1.50 -5.63 19.21
N LYS A 7 1.55 -5.85 20.53
CA LYS A 7 2.12 -4.89 21.48
C LYS A 7 3.61 -4.66 21.20
N ALA A 8 4.39 -5.73 21.05
CA ALA A 8 5.81 -5.64 20.74
C ALA A 8 6.08 -4.93 19.40
N ALA A 9 5.25 -5.19 18.38
CA ALA A 9 5.33 -4.51 17.09
C ALA A 9 5.03 -3.00 17.22
N SER A 10 4.02 -2.64 18.02
CA SER A 10 3.68 -1.24 18.28
C SER A 10 4.78 -0.50 19.06
N GLU A 11 5.37 -1.14 20.07
CA GLU A 11 6.50 -0.59 20.82
C GLU A 11 7.70 -0.34 19.88
N ARG A 12 8.04 -1.32 19.05
CA ARG A 12 9.11 -1.18 18.05
C ARG A 12 8.85 -0.07 17.03
N MET A 13 7.61 0.10 16.56
CA MET A 13 7.27 1.20 15.66
C MET A 13 7.44 2.56 16.34
N LYS A 14 7.08 2.69 17.62
CA LYS A 14 7.28 3.93 18.39
C LYS A 14 8.76 4.24 18.56
N GLU A 15 9.58 3.24 18.85
CA GLU A 15 11.04 3.38 18.92
C GLU A 15 11.61 3.83 17.57
N ASN A 16 11.24 3.17 16.47
CA ASN A 16 11.67 3.54 15.13
C ASN A 16 11.26 4.98 14.75
N LEU A 17 10.04 5.38 15.08
CA LEU A 17 9.56 6.74 14.84
C LEU A 17 10.34 7.76 15.68
N ALA A 18 10.57 7.47 16.96
CA ALA A 18 11.35 8.34 17.84
C ALA A 18 12.80 8.48 17.38
N SER A 19 13.42 7.40 16.91
CA SER A 19 14.76 7.44 16.29
C SER A 19 14.75 8.30 15.02
N ALA A 20 13.77 8.11 14.13
CA ALA A 20 13.66 8.92 12.92
C ALA A 20 13.38 10.41 13.20
N GLU A 21 12.79 10.75 14.34
CA GLU A 21 12.58 12.14 14.77
C GLU A 21 13.79 12.75 15.50
N ALA A 22 14.64 11.92 16.11
CA ALA A 22 15.78 12.35 16.92
C ALA A 22 17.09 12.47 16.13
N GLU A 23 17.25 11.68 15.06
CA GLU A 23 18.40 11.77 14.17
C GLU A 23 18.25 13.00 13.26
N ASP A 24 19.25 13.89 13.22
CA ASP A 24 19.30 15.01 12.26
C ASP A 24 19.23 14.53 10.79
N GLU A 25 19.56 13.26 10.54
CA GLU A 25 19.48 12.57 9.24
C GLU A 25 18.22 11.70 9.09
N GLY A 26 17.44 11.51 10.14
CA GLY A 26 16.21 10.73 10.13
C GLY A 26 15.08 11.49 9.46
N ASP A 27 14.41 10.87 8.49
CA ASP A 27 13.26 11.46 7.83
C ASP A 27 11.95 10.85 8.38
N PRO A 28 11.15 11.57 9.19
CA PRO A 28 9.87 11.07 9.67
C PRO A 28 8.75 11.19 8.61
N ARG A 29 8.99 11.83 7.46
CA ARG A 29 7.99 12.01 6.40
C ARG A 29 7.35 10.69 5.94
N PRO A 30 8.08 9.57 5.76
CA PRO A 30 7.46 8.32 5.31
C PRO A 30 6.41 7.78 6.28
N PHE A 31 6.62 7.91 7.60
CA PHE A 31 5.61 7.54 8.60
C PHE A 31 4.37 8.44 8.53
N ARG A 32 4.57 9.75 8.30
CA ARG A 32 3.46 10.71 8.15
C ARG A 32 2.62 10.42 6.91
N VAL A 33 3.28 10.11 5.79
CA VAL A 33 2.62 9.71 4.53
C VAL A 33 1.71 8.50 4.76
N VAL A 34 2.22 7.44 5.39
CA VAL A 34 1.42 6.25 5.70
C VAL A 34 0.21 6.61 6.56
N LYS A 35 0.41 7.39 7.62
CA LYS A 35 -0.68 7.84 8.51
C LYS A 35 -1.75 8.61 7.74
N GLN A 36 -1.36 9.57 6.90
CA GLN A 36 -2.29 10.35 6.09
C GLN A 36 -3.04 9.49 5.06
N ALA A 37 -2.36 8.54 4.41
CA ALA A 37 -2.98 7.60 3.47
C ALA A 37 -4.07 6.79 4.17
N VAL A 38 -3.76 6.25 5.35
CA VAL A 38 -4.70 5.48 6.18
C VAL A 38 -5.88 6.36 6.59
N ASP A 39 -5.63 7.59 7.04
CA ASP A 39 -6.68 8.53 7.43
C ASP A 39 -7.63 8.86 6.27
N LYS A 40 -7.10 9.04 5.05
CA LYS A 40 -7.92 9.28 3.85
C LYS A 40 -8.86 8.10 3.55
N VAL A 41 -8.40 6.86 3.74
CA VAL A 41 -9.24 5.66 3.56
C VAL A 41 -10.28 5.54 4.66
N LEU A 42 -9.87 5.65 5.94
CA LEU A 42 -10.77 5.48 7.09
C LEU A 42 -11.92 6.50 7.09
N LYS A 43 -11.67 7.75 6.64
CA LYS A 43 -12.71 8.78 6.49
C LYS A 43 -13.86 8.41 5.54
N ARG A 44 -13.67 7.42 4.67
CA ARG A 44 -14.66 6.98 3.67
C ARG A 44 -15.44 5.75 4.11
N THR A 45 -14.87 5.00 5.05
CA THR A 45 -15.53 3.85 5.67
C THR A 45 -16.68 4.29 6.57
N ARG A 46 -17.48 3.33 7.01
CA ARG A 46 -18.57 3.55 7.99
C ARG A 46 -18.10 3.36 9.44
N PHE A 47 -16.78 3.30 9.68
CA PHE A 47 -16.26 3.23 11.04
C PHE A 47 -16.61 4.50 11.81
N ASP A 48 -17.07 4.32 13.05
CA ASP A 48 -17.11 5.43 14.00
C ASP A 48 -15.68 5.87 14.41
N ALA A 49 -15.59 6.91 15.25
CA ALA A 49 -14.30 7.44 15.68
C ALA A 49 -13.48 6.41 16.48
N ALA A 50 -14.12 5.59 17.30
CA ALA A 50 -13.46 4.58 18.13
C ALA A 50 -12.93 3.42 17.28
N ALA A 51 -13.73 2.90 16.36
CA ALA A 51 -13.36 1.87 15.41
C ALA A 51 -12.25 2.35 14.46
N SER A 52 -12.34 3.59 13.98
CA SER A 52 -11.27 4.20 13.17
C SER A 52 -9.95 4.29 13.93
N GLN A 53 -10.00 4.69 15.22
CA GLN A 53 -8.82 4.74 16.07
C GLN A 53 -8.23 3.34 16.33
N ALA A 54 -9.08 2.36 16.65
CA ALA A 54 -8.66 0.99 16.84
C ALA A 54 -8.00 0.41 15.57
N MET A 55 -8.51 0.75 14.39
CA MET A 55 -7.93 0.32 13.12
C MET A 55 -6.55 0.96 12.85
N ARG A 56 -6.37 2.25 13.17
CA ARG A 56 -5.04 2.89 13.10
C ARG A 56 -4.01 2.16 13.96
N GLU A 57 -4.40 1.80 15.17
CA GLU A 57 -3.54 1.05 16.11
C GLU A 57 -3.29 -0.41 15.69
N CYS A 58 -4.00 -0.89 14.68
CA CYS A 58 -3.76 -2.20 14.08
C CYS A 58 -2.75 -2.14 12.93
N ILE A 59 -2.40 -0.96 12.42
CA ILE A 59 -1.47 -0.80 11.30
C ILE A 59 -0.11 -0.41 11.86
N ILE A 60 0.87 -1.31 11.69
CA ILE A 60 2.23 -1.11 12.17
C ILE A 60 3.17 -1.01 10.97
N THR A 61 3.83 0.14 10.82
CA THR A 61 4.82 0.39 9.76
C THR A 61 6.22 0.10 10.25
N PHE A 62 6.99 -0.62 9.46
CA PHE A 62 8.37 -1.01 9.71
C PHE A 62 9.30 -0.34 8.71
N ASN A 63 10.26 0.43 9.22
CA ASN A 63 11.40 1.01 8.50
C ASN A 63 11.03 1.55 7.10
N PRO A 64 10.05 2.46 6.99
CA PRO A 64 9.76 3.08 5.70
C PRO A 64 10.97 3.92 5.26
N GLN A 65 11.41 3.74 4.02
CA GLN A 65 12.60 4.38 3.46
C GLN A 65 12.25 5.03 2.14
N PHE A 66 12.34 6.37 2.07
CA PHE A 66 12.15 7.14 0.86
C PHE A 66 13.45 7.87 0.49
N VAL A 67 13.81 7.82 -0.79
CA VAL A 67 14.93 8.58 -1.37
C VAL A 67 14.36 9.54 -2.40
N ASP A 68 14.59 10.83 -2.18
CA ASP A 68 14.15 11.91 -3.08
C ASP A 68 15.27 12.28 -4.07
N ASP A 69 14.89 12.72 -5.27
CA ASP A 69 15.82 13.23 -6.31
C ASP A 69 16.32 14.68 -6.05
N GLY A 70 15.96 15.26 -4.91
CA GLY A 70 16.18 16.68 -4.58
C GLY A 70 15.24 17.65 -5.30
N GLY A 71 14.43 17.16 -6.25
CA GLY A 71 13.44 17.89 -7.05
C GLY A 71 11.99 17.62 -6.64
N TYR A 72 11.79 17.20 -5.39
CA TYR A 72 10.49 16.88 -4.77
C TYR A 72 9.82 15.57 -5.24
N ALA A 73 10.46 14.77 -6.10
CA ALA A 73 9.96 13.45 -6.47
C ALA A 73 10.70 12.35 -5.71
N VAL A 74 9.95 11.32 -5.30
CA VAL A 74 10.53 10.09 -4.76
C VAL A 74 11.09 9.28 -5.92
N ASP A 75 12.38 8.95 -5.85
CA ASP A 75 13.07 8.03 -6.76
C ASP A 75 12.98 6.60 -6.24
N GLU A 76 13.12 6.40 -4.93
CA GLU A 76 13.06 5.07 -4.32
C GLU A 76 12.15 5.11 -3.10
N ALA A 77 11.25 4.14 -2.97
CA ALA A 77 10.42 3.98 -1.79
C ALA A 77 10.27 2.51 -1.44
N THR A 78 10.69 2.14 -0.24
CA THR A 78 10.44 0.82 0.33
C THR A 78 9.69 0.97 1.65
N THR A 79 8.53 0.33 1.76
CA THR A 79 7.74 0.36 2.99
C THR A 79 7.21 -1.04 3.27
N LEU A 80 7.41 -1.53 4.49
CA LEU A 80 6.79 -2.75 4.98
C LEU A 80 5.85 -2.41 6.13
N SER A 81 4.60 -2.85 6.04
CA SER A 81 3.62 -2.67 7.12
C SER A 81 2.95 -4.00 7.45
N ARG A 82 2.57 -4.18 8.72
CA ARG A 82 1.68 -5.26 9.15
C ARG A 82 0.35 -4.68 9.59
N VAL A 83 -0.72 -5.14 8.95
CA VAL A 83 -2.10 -4.83 9.29
C VAL A 83 -2.66 -5.98 10.11
N TYR A 84 -2.82 -5.74 11.40
CA TYR A 84 -3.42 -6.68 12.35
C TYR A 84 -4.94 -6.69 12.22
N SER A 85 -5.57 -7.86 12.38
CA SER A 85 -7.02 -7.94 12.45
C SER A 85 -7.53 -7.42 13.80
N PRO A 86 -8.50 -6.50 13.83
CA PRO A 86 -9.07 -6.04 15.10
C PRO A 86 -9.85 -7.14 15.85
N THR A 87 -10.34 -8.17 15.14
CA THR A 87 -11.27 -9.18 15.69
C THR A 87 -10.68 -10.58 15.76
N ASN A 88 -9.67 -10.90 14.93
CA ASN A 88 -9.08 -12.24 14.84
C ASN A 88 -7.58 -12.22 15.12
N PRO A 89 -6.98 -13.36 15.54
CA PRO A 89 -5.53 -13.47 15.74
C PRO A 89 -4.77 -13.63 14.41
N ALA A 90 -5.08 -12.77 13.44
CA ALA A 90 -4.56 -12.79 12.08
C ALA A 90 -3.96 -11.43 11.70
N ALA A 91 -3.09 -11.44 10.69
CA ALA A 91 -2.51 -10.21 10.15
C ALA A 91 -2.15 -10.37 8.67
N ILE A 92 -1.93 -9.24 8.01
CA ILE A 92 -1.46 -9.17 6.63
C ILE A 92 -0.23 -8.27 6.61
N ASP A 93 0.90 -8.79 6.15
CA ASP A 93 2.03 -7.95 5.79
C ASP A 93 1.81 -7.38 4.39
N VAL A 94 2.12 -6.12 4.20
CA VAL A 94 2.07 -5.43 2.91
C VAL A 94 3.41 -4.76 2.69
N HIS A 95 4.01 -4.98 1.53
CA HIS A 95 5.32 -4.45 1.16
C HIS A 95 5.23 -3.68 -0.15
N LEU A 96 5.64 -2.42 -0.12
CA LEU A 96 5.89 -1.58 -1.29
C LEU A 96 7.37 -1.63 -1.65
N ASP A 97 7.64 -1.86 -2.93
CA ASP A 97 8.94 -1.65 -3.56
C ASP A 97 8.74 -0.75 -4.79
N TYR A 98 9.16 0.51 -4.69
CA TYR A 98 9.07 1.51 -5.74
C TYR A 98 10.48 1.98 -6.11
N TRP A 99 10.72 2.04 -7.41
CA TRP A 99 11.95 2.52 -8.00
C TRP A 99 11.64 3.29 -9.29
N TYR A 100 12.25 4.46 -9.39
CA TYR A 100 12.25 5.29 -10.57
C TYR A 100 13.64 5.88 -10.75
N ARG A 101 14.21 5.73 -11.95
CA ARG A 101 15.47 6.35 -12.31
C ARG A 101 15.50 6.77 -13.76
N GLY A 102 15.63 8.07 -13.97
CA GLY A 102 15.96 8.61 -15.29
C GLY A 102 17.41 8.31 -15.66
N ARG A 103 17.66 7.82 -16.87
CA ARG A 103 18.98 7.71 -17.49
C ARG A 103 19.04 8.58 -18.75
N TRP A 104 20.25 8.79 -19.28
CA TRP A 104 20.46 9.62 -20.47
C TRP A 104 19.59 9.24 -21.68
N SER A 105 19.26 7.95 -21.84
CA SER A 105 18.47 7.45 -22.98
C SER A 105 17.43 6.39 -22.61
N SER A 106 17.13 6.21 -21.32
CA SER A 106 16.18 5.22 -20.84
C SER A 106 15.59 5.65 -19.50
N VAL A 107 14.50 5.01 -19.11
CA VAL A 107 13.89 5.16 -17.78
C VAL A 107 13.77 3.77 -17.18
N GLU A 108 14.25 3.61 -15.96
CA GLU A 108 13.98 2.44 -15.13
C GLU A 108 12.81 2.78 -14.22
N PHE A 109 11.74 1.99 -14.30
CA PHE A 109 10.58 2.18 -13.45
C PHE A 109 10.02 0.82 -13.07
N PHE A 110 9.84 0.60 -11.78
CA PHE A 110 8.94 -0.43 -11.29
C PHE A 110 8.30 0.00 -9.97
N CYS A 111 7.09 -0.47 -9.73
CA CYS A 111 6.38 -0.32 -8.48
C CYS A 111 5.61 -1.61 -8.23
N THR A 112 5.99 -2.31 -7.18
CA THR A 112 5.36 -3.56 -6.78
C THR A 112 4.82 -3.41 -5.39
N VAL A 113 3.53 -3.72 -5.21
CA VAL A 113 2.99 -4.00 -3.89
C VAL A 113 2.75 -5.49 -3.78
N SER A 114 3.25 -6.07 -2.72
CA SER A 114 3.10 -7.48 -2.40
C SER A 114 2.53 -7.65 -1.00
N TYR A 115 1.93 -8.81 -0.73
CA TYR A 115 1.31 -9.11 0.54
C TYR A 115 1.66 -10.51 1.03
N ARG A 116 1.68 -10.71 2.35
CA ARG A 116 1.87 -12.02 2.99
C ARG A 116 0.83 -12.21 4.09
N LEU A 117 0.15 -13.36 4.05
CA LEU A 117 -0.96 -13.68 4.95
C LEU A 117 -0.50 -14.41 6.21
N HIS A 118 -0.90 -13.92 7.38
CA HIS A 118 -0.74 -14.60 8.67
C HIS A 118 -2.12 -15.00 9.18
N ARG A 119 -2.60 -16.19 8.79
CA ARG A 119 -3.92 -16.69 9.24
C ARG A 119 -3.96 -16.98 10.74
N VAL A 120 -2.84 -17.43 11.30
CA VAL A 120 -2.67 -17.69 12.72
C VAL A 120 -1.30 -17.20 13.15
N ILE A 121 -1.25 -16.25 14.09
CA ILE A 121 0.00 -15.81 14.70
C ILE A 121 0.36 -16.78 15.84
N ALA A 122 1.15 -17.79 15.50
CA ALA A 122 1.53 -18.89 16.38
C ALA A 122 2.77 -18.59 17.26
N THR A 123 3.43 -17.44 17.07
CA THR A 123 4.62 -17.04 17.82
C THR A 123 4.47 -15.61 18.33
N ASP A 124 5.05 -15.31 19.49
CA ASP A 124 5.18 -13.96 20.02
C ASP A 124 6.34 -13.18 19.37
N LYS A 125 7.30 -13.89 18.76
CA LYS A 125 8.42 -13.29 18.03
C LYS A 125 7.94 -12.60 16.77
N LEU A 126 8.36 -11.35 16.59
CA LEU A 126 8.07 -10.57 15.40
C LEU A 126 8.96 -11.02 14.24
N ASP A 127 8.40 -11.77 13.30
CA ASP A 127 9.08 -12.18 12.06
C ASP A 127 8.85 -11.14 10.96
N ILE A 128 9.85 -10.29 10.74
CA ILE A 128 9.89 -9.28 9.67
C ILE A 128 10.77 -9.84 8.55
N ARG A 129 10.15 -10.25 7.44
CA ARG A 129 10.88 -10.68 6.24
C ARG A 129 10.65 -9.67 5.13
N SER A 130 11.74 -9.29 4.46
CA SER A 130 11.64 -8.56 3.20
C SER A 130 11.42 -9.56 2.06
N PRO A 131 10.64 -9.22 1.03
CA PRO A 131 10.50 -10.07 -0.16
C PRO A 131 11.80 -10.18 -0.99
N ARG A 132 12.86 -9.40 -0.69
CA ARG A 132 14.15 -9.47 -1.40
C ARG A 132 15.00 -10.66 -0.90
N GLY A 133 15.20 -11.68 -1.74
CA GLY A 133 16.06 -12.84 -1.47
C GLY A 133 15.95 -13.97 -2.51
N PRO A 134 16.93 -14.90 -2.58
CA PRO A 134 16.97 -16.00 -3.55
C PRO A 134 15.93 -17.11 -3.30
N ASP A 135 15.35 -17.17 -2.11
CA ASP A 135 14.35 -18.16 -1.73
C ASP A 135 12.93 -17.55 -1.84
N GLU A 136 12.20 -17.89 -2.90
CA GLU A 136 10.73 -17.84 -3.04
C GLU A 136 10.01 -16.67 -2.33
N MET A 137 10.41 -15.41 -2.57
CA MET A 137 9.75 -14.18 -2.08
C MET A 137 9.32 -14.16 -0.59
N ASN A 138 9.80 -15.07 0.27
CA ASN A 138 9.34 -15.23 1.65
C ASN A 138 7.80 -15.32 1.82
N ASP A 139 7.11 -16.10 0.99
CA ASP A 139 5.62 -16.25 0.95
C ASP A 139 4.86 -14.99 0.50
N PHE A 140 5.54 -13.94 0.04
CA PHE A 140 4.87 -12.77 -0.51
C PHE A 140 4.25 -13.09 -1.87
N ARG A 141 3.01 -12.64 -2.04
CA ARG A 141 2.26 -12.67 -3.30
C ARG A 141 2.11 -11.26 -3.82
N ILE A 142 2.06 -11.09 -5.14
CA ILE A 142 1.87 -9.77 -5.75
C ILE A 142 0.43 -9.33 -5.50
N LEU A 143 0.25 -8.11 -5.00
CA LEU A 143 -1.05 -7.42 -4.97
C LEU A 143 -1.25 -6.68 -6.30
N PHE A 144 -0.28 -5.86 -6.68
CA PHE A 144 -0.17 -5.30 -8.02
C PHE A 144 1.31 -5.03 -8.36
N GLU A 145 1.61 -4.98 -9.64
CA GLU A 145 2.93 -4.69 -10.18
C GLU A 145 2.80 -3.78 -11.40
N LEU A 146 3.69 -2.80 -11.46
CA LEU A 146 3.87 -1.85 -12.54
C LEU A 146 5.32 -1.74 -12.89
N GLY A 147 5.59 -1.45 -14.15
CA GLY A 147 6.91 -1.03 -14.54
C GLY A 147 7.05 -0.82 -16.02
N LEU A 148 8.30 -0.65 -16.41
CA LEU A 148 8.74 -0.68 -17.79
C LEU A 148 9.57 -1.93 -17.98
N GLU A 149 9.12 -2.82 -18.86
CA GLU A 149 9.98 -3.90 -19.36
C GLU A 149 10.83 -3.37 -20.50
N ASP A 150 12.12 -3.72 -20.47
CA ASP A 150 13.03 -3.51 -21.58
C ASP A 150 12.92 -4.71 -22.54
N ILE A 151 12.59 -4.44 -23.80
CA ILE A 151 12.73 -5.45 -24.85
C ILE A 151 14.23 -5.75 -24.99
N PRO A 152 14.65 -7.01 -25.23
CA PRO A 152 16.06 -7.37 -25.35
C PRO A 152 16.89 -6.40 -26.19
N PRO A 153 18.19 -6.24 -25.89
CA PRO A 153 19.03 -5.14 -26.35
C PRO A 153 19.01 -4.99 -27.87
N GLY A 154 18.20 -4.06 -28.35
CA GLY A 154 18.18 -3.56 -29.73
C GLY A 154 18.80 -2.18 -29.83
N ARG A 155 18.99 -1.65 -31.04
CA ARG A 155 19.59 -0.31 -31.26
C ARG A 155 18.76 0.86 -30.73
N LYS A 156 17.51 0.65 -30.32
CA LYS A 156 16.62 1.67 -29.78
C LYS A 156 15.84 1.09 -28.60
N TRP A 157 16.07 1.63 -27.42
CA TRP A 157 15.26 1.37 -26.23
C TRP A 157 13.79 1.67 -26.54
N ARG A 158 12.90 0.78 -26.10
CA ARG A 158 11.45 0.96 -26.17
C ARG A 158 10.83 0.46 -24.88
N ALA A 159 10.31 1.38 -24.09
CA ALA A 159 9.47 1.07 -22.94
C ALA A 159 8.25 0.25 -23.37
N ILE A 160 8.10 -0.97 -22.84
CA ILE A 160 6.82 -1.67 -22.80
C ILE A 160 6.22 -1.50 -21.42
N GLU A 161 4.97 -1.07 -21.38
CA GLU A 161 4.23 -0.99 -20.13
C GLU A 161 3.99 -2.39 -19.57
N LYS A 162 4.44 -2.63 -18.34
CA LYS A 162 4.05 -3.80 -17.58
C LYS A 162 3.01 -3.39 -16.55
N ARG A 163 1.84 -4.03 -16.59
CA ARG A 163 0.79 -3.86 -15.58
C ARG A 163 0.25 -5.24 -15.23
N LYS A 164 0.25 -5.57 -13.95
CA LYS A 164 -0.28 -6.84 -13.44
C LYS A 164 -1.04 -6.59 -12.15
N PHE A 165 -2.30 -7.01 -12.13
CA PHE A 165 -3.02 -7.17 -10.87
C PHE A 165 -2.83 -8.61 -10.41
N GLY A 166 -2.30 -8.80 -9.21
CA GLY A 166 -1.85 -10.11 -8.74
C GLY A 166 -2.92 -10.90 -8.00
N ILE A 167 -4.07 -10.29 -7.70
CA ILE A 167 -5.18 -10.92 -6.97
C ILE A 167 -6.43 -11.02 -7.84
N ASP A 168 -7.17 -12.10 -7.64
CA ASP A 168 -8.52 -12.26 -8.18
C ASP A 168 -9.59 -11.87 -7.13
N LYS A 169 -10.86 -11.94 -7.53
CA LYS A 169 -11.99 -11.64 -6.63
C LYS A 169 -11.98 -12.51 -5.38
N ARG A 170 -11.72 -13.81 -5.52
CA ARG A 170 -11.70 -14.76 -4.40
C ARG A 170 -10.60 -14.41 -3.41
N GLU A 171 -9.43 -14.03 -3.90
CA GLU A 171 -8.32 -13.58 -3.07
C GLU A 171 -8.66 -12.26 -2.37
N ALA A 172 -9.26 -11.28 -3.06
CA ALA A 172 -9.71 -10.03 -2.43
C ALA A 172 -10.67 -10.27 -1.25
N HIS A 173 -11.67 -11.15 -1.45
CA HIS A 173 -12.58 -11.56 -0.38
C HIS A 173 -11.85 -12.27 0.77
N MET A 174 -10.90 -13.15 0.47
CA MET A 174 -10.09 -13.81 1.50
C MET A 174 -9.29 -12.79 2.33
N LEU A 175 -8.66 -11.78 1.72
CA LEU A 175 -7.94 -10.74 2.46
C LEU A 175 -8.89 -9.97 3.40
N HIS A 176 -10.09 -9.66 2.90
CA HIS A 176 -11.13 -9.02 3.70
C HIS A 176 -11.56 -9.88 4.89
N GLU A 177 -11.88 -11.16 4.65
CA GLU A 177 -12.29 -12.10 5.70
C GLU A 177 -11.20 -12.33 6.76
N VAL A 178 -9.93 -12.36 6.34
CA VAL A 178 -8.79 -12.49 7.27
C VAL A 178 -8.74 -11.31 8.25
N LEU A 179 -8.99 -10.08 7.77
CA LEU A 179 -8.91 -8.89 8.61
C LEU A 179 -10.18 -8.65 9.42
N PHE A 180 -11.36 -8.84 8.84
CA PHE A 180 -12.62 -8.40 9.45
C PHE A 180 -13.56 -9.55 9.82
N GLY A 181 -13.22 -10.78 9.45
CA GLY A 181 -14.08 -11.97 9.63
C GLY A 181 -15.03 -12.19 8.45
N GLN A 182 -15.75 -13.30 8.48
CA GLN A 182 -16.79 -13.56 7.49
C GLN A 182 -17.91 -12.55 7.65
N GLN A 183 -18.24 -11.84 6.57
CA GLN A 183 -19.43 -11.01 6.54
C GLN A 183 -20.64 -11.94 6.65
N GLN A 184 -21.37 -11.88 7.76
CA GLN A 184 -22.72 -12.38 7.76
C GLN A 184 -23.52 -11.52 6.79
N ALA A 185 -24.37 -12.13 5.97
CA ALA A 185 -25.22 -11.43 5.01
C ALA A 185 -26.31 -10.62 5.73
N SER A 186 -25.92 -9.61 6.49
CA SER A 186 -26.81 -8.64 7.10
C SER A 186 -27.10 -7.55 6.08
N THR A 187 -28.19 -7.72 5.33
CA THR A 187 -28.77 -6.64 4.52
C THR A 187 -29.43 -5.63 5.47
N GLY A 188 -28.82 -4.45 5.67
CA GLY A 188 -29.41 -3.38 6.48
C GLY A 188 -28.39 -2.42 7.10
N ALA A 189 -28.80 -1.71 8.16
CA ALA A 189 -27.95 -0.82 8.95
C ALA A 189 -26.76 -1.55 9.64
N ASP A 190 -26.80 -2.89 9.69
CA ASP A 190 -25.76 -3.79 10.20
C ASP A 190 -24.81 -4.32 9.11
N ALA A 191 -24.78 -3.67 7.94
CA ALA A 191 -23.78 -3.98 6.92
C ALA A 191 -22.36 -3.75 7.46
N ALA A 192 -21.41 -4.58 7.03
CA ALA A 192 -20.03 -4.50 7.48
C ALA A 192 -19.49 -3.06 7.35
N PRO A 193 -18.76 -2.55 8.35
CA PRO A 193 -18.34 -1.15 8.38
C PRO A 193 -17.30 -0.79 7.31
N ILE A 194 -16.70 -1.80 6.67
CA ILE A 194 -15.73 -1.66 5.60
C ILE A 194 -16.02 -2.69 4.49
N SER A 195 -15.99 -2.26 3.25
CA SER A 195 -16.14 -3.11 2.06
C SER A 195 -14.82 -3.80 1.67
N VAL A 196 -14.89 -4.79 0.77
CA VAL A 196 -13.70 -5.43 0.20
C VAL A 196 -12.81 -4.41 -0.52
N LYS A 197 -13.42 -3.50 -1.30
CA LYS A 197 -12.73 -2.40 -1.99
C LYS A 197 -11.97 -1.49 -1.03
N GLU A 198 -12.61 -1.08 0.06
CA GLU A 198 -11.98 -0.25 1.08
C GLU A 198 -10.90 -1.01 1.84
N THR A 199 -11.04 -2.33 1.99
CA THR A 199 -10.00 -3.19 2.57
C THR A 199 -8.75 -3.20 1.72
N LEU A 200 -8.87 -3.40 0.40
CA LEU A 200 -7.73 -3.31 -0.51
C LEU A 200 -7.11 -1.90 -0.48
N SER A 201 -7.94 -0.86 -0.47
CA SER A 201 -7.46 0.52 -0.35
C SER A 201 -6.73 0.75 0.97
N LEU A 202 -7.17 0.13 2.07
CA LEU A 202 -6.51 0.18 3.38
C LEU A 202 -5.17 -0.55 3.38
N LEU A 203 -5.07 -1.70 2.71
CA LEU A 203 -3.81 -2.42 2.53
C LEU A 203 -2.80 -1.57 1.76
N LEU A 204 -3.21 -0.93 0.66
CA LEU A 204 -2.36 0.01 -0.08
C LEU A 204 -1.98 1.22 0.78
N ALA A 205 -2.94 1.82 1.48
CA ALA A 205 -2.69 2.95 2.35
C ALA A 205 -1.71 2.61 3.48
N SER A 206 -1.69 1.36 3.95
CA SER A 206 -0.75 0.91 4.98
C SER A 206 0.72 1.02 4.56
N VAL A 207 1.01 1.08 3.26
CA VAL A 207 2.37 1.30 2.73
C VAL A 207 2.57 2.69 2.13
N GLY A 208 1.65 3.63 2.42
CA GLY A 208 1.73 5.02 1.98
C GLY A 208 1.06 5.31 0.64
N MET A 209 0.32 4.33 0.09
CA MET A 209 -0.32 4.43 -1.21
C MET A 209 -1.82 4.73 -1.07
N SER A 210 -2.24 5.99 -1.19
CA SER A 210 -3.65 6.39 -1.04
C SER A 210 -4.50 6.23 -2.31
N PHE A 211 -4.52 5.03 -2.89
CA PHE A 211 -5.25 4.77 -4.13
C PHE A 211 -6.71 4.44 -3.87
N HIS A 212 -7.51 4.52 -4.94
CA HIS A 212 -8.88 4.05 -4.93
C HIS A 212 -8.93 2.83 -5.83
N ALA A 213 -9.20 1.66 -5.26
CA ALA A 213 -9.63 0.53 -6.07
C ALA A 213 -10.99 0.89 -6.65
N ALA A 214 -11.18 0.82 -7.97
CA ALA A 214 -12.50 0.91 -8.56
C ALA A 214 -13.05 -0.49 -8.83
N ILE A 215 -14.36 -0.56 -8.96
CA ILE A 215 -15.06 -1.74 -9.46
C ILE A 215 -15.66 -1.25 -10.76
N ASP A 216 -15.33 -1.89 -11.88
CA ASP A 216 -15.78 -1.43 -13.18
C ASP A 216 -17.33 -1.40 -13.21
N PRO A 217 -17.96 -0.24 -13.41
CA PRO A 217 -19.41 -0.13 -13.41
C PRO A 217 -20.06 -0.86 -14.60
N LYS A 218 -19.29 -1.28 -15.62
CA LYS A 218 -19.80 -2.03 -16.77
C LYS A 218 -19.95 -3.52 -16.52
N ASP A 219 -19.41 -4.02 -15.42
CA ASP A 219 -19.56 -5.42 -15.03
C ASP A 219 -20.82 -5.56 -14.16
N GLY A 220 -21.97 -5.73 -14.80
CA GLY A 220 -23.26 -5.85 -14.13
C GLY A 220 -23.25 -6.90 -13.01
N ASP A 221 -23.64 -6.49 -11.80
CA ASP A 221 -23.99 -7.22 -10.55
C ASP A 221 -23.24 -8.50 -10.14
N ASN A 222 -22.31 -9.05 -10.93
CA ASN A 222 -21.75 -10.39 -10.70
C ASN A 222 -20.30 -10.59 -11.14
N GLN A 223 -19.63 -9.59 -11.70
CA GLN A 223 -18.18 -9.64 -11.91
C GLN A 223 -17.56 -8.40 -11.26
N ASP A 224 -17.16 -8.51 -9.99
CA ASP A 224 -16.31 -7.48 -9.36
C ASP A 224 -14.92 -7.57 -9.99
N THR A 225 -14.80 -7.10 -11.23
CA THR A 225 -13.51 -6.91 -11.86
C THR A 225 -12.91 -5.69 -11.18
N PHE A 226 -11.92 -5.93 -10.33
CA PHE A 226 -11.13 -4.87 -9.73
C PHE A 226 -10.34 -4.19 -10.84
N SER A 227 -10.89 -3.13 -11.39
CA SER A 227 -10.14 -2.20 -12.21
C SER A 227 -9.60 -1.13 -11.27
N MET A 228 -8.30 -0.88 -11.28
CA MET A 228 -7.88 0.46 -10.88
C MET A 228 -8.34 1.36 -12.02
N GLU A 229 -9.49 2.03 -11.83
CA GLU A 229 -10.06 2.95 -12.82
C GLU A 229 -8.98 3.88 -13.36
N PRO A 230 -9.11 4.23 -14.66
CA PRO A 230 -8.01 4.23 -15.59
C PRO A 230 -6.98 5.24 -15.17
N TRP A 231 -5.75 4.77 -15.20
CA TRP A 231 -4.57 5.60 -15.15
C TRP A 231 -4.55 6.36 -16.45
N SER A 232 -5.32 7.45 -16.53
CA SER A 232 -5.29 8.40 -17.63
C SER A 232 -4.10 9.31 -17.43
N CYS A 233 -2.93 8.71 -17.29
CA CYS A 233 -1.69 9.40 -17.53
C CYS A 233 -1.33 9.05 -18.97
N ASP A 234 -1.57 9.98 -19.89
CA ASP A 234 -1.06 9.87 -21.24
C ASP A 234 0.48 9.79 -21.19
N GLY A 235 1.02 8.57 -21.26
CA GLY A 235 2.45 8.27 -21.20
C GLY A 235 3.03 8.00 -19.80
N LEU A 236 3.74 6.86 -19.67
CA LEU A 236 4.31 6.37 -18.41
C LEU A 236 5.41 7.22 -17.77
N SER A 237 6.12 8.08 -18.52
CA SER A 237 7.04 9.03 -17.85
C SER A 237 6.28 10.03 -16.99
N GLY A 238 5.05 10.38 -17.41
CA GLY A 238 4.10 11.12 -16.59
C GLY A 238 3.60 10.28 -15.42
N SER A 239 3.20 9.03 -15.65
CA SER A 239 2.65 8.14 -14.61
C SER A 239 3.65 7.77 -13.51
N ALA A 240 4.91 7.53 -13.86
CA ALA A 240 5.93 7.13 -12.89
C ALA A 240 6.32 8.29 -11.97
N ARG A 241 6.58 9.48 -12.54
CA ARG A 241 6.79 10.70 -11.74
C ARG A 241 5.55 11.10 -10.95
N TRP A 242 4.36 10.97 -11.54
CA TRP A 242 3.10 11.17 -10.83
C TRP A 242 2.97 10.21 -9.65
N LEU A 243 3.35 8.94 -9.81
CA LEU A 243 3.32 7.94 -8.75
C LEU A 243 4.29 8.29 -7.62
N GLY A 244 5.53 8.68 -7.94
CA GLY A 244 6.49 9.19 -6.95
C GLY A 244 5.95 10.40 -6.20
N LYS A 245 5.28 11.33 -6.89
CA LYS A 245 4.59 12.46 -6.26
C LYS A 245 3.42 12.03 -5.37
N HIS A 246 2.67 10.99 -5.72
CA HIS A 246 1.50 10.54 -4.95
C HIS A 246 1.86 9.62 -3.79
N ILE A 247 3.00 8.93 -3.85
CA ILE A 247 3.62 8.28 -2.68
C ILE A 247 4.00 9.37 -1.68
N ARG A 248 4.48 10.53 -2.15
CA ARG A 248 4.68 11.72 -1.33
C ARG A 248 3.37 12.48 -1.12
N LEU A 249 2.42 11.91 -0.36
CA LEU A 249 1.16 12.62 -0.07
C LEU A 249 1.43 14.04 0.47
N ASP A 250 0.75 15.01 -0.16
CA ASP A 250 0.82 16.45 0.07
C ASP A 250 1.22 16.88 1.48
N ASP A 251 2.23 17.76 1.56
CA ASP A 251 2.59 18.58 2.73
C ASP A 251 1.49 19.60 3.11
N GLY A 252 0.22 19.33 2.82
CA GLY A 252 -0.92 20.19 3.16
C GLY A 252 -0.93 21.54 2.44
N LYS A 253 -0.19 21.68 1.34
CA LYS A 253 -0.40 22.76 0.38
C LYS A 253 -1.33 22.23 -0.69
N ASP A 254 -2.64 22.34 -0.43
CA ASP A 254 -3.63 22.29 -1.49
C ASP A 254 -3.16 23.23 -2.60
N SER A 255 -2.93 22.65 -3.77
CA SER A 255 -2.75 23.37 -5.03
C SER A 255 -4.06 24.09 -5.35
N GLU A 256 -4.27 25.27 -4.75
CA GLU A 256 -5.25 26.26 -5.21
C GLU A 256 -4.77 26.96 -6.50
N GLU A 257 -3.58 26.66 -7.02
CA GLU A 257 -3.02 27.25 -8.23
C GLU A 257 -2.74 26.20 -9.30
N GLU A 258 -3.77 25.62 -9.91
CA GLU A 258 -3.65 25.03 -11.26
C GLU A 258 -5.03 24.95 -11.92
N ASN A 259 -5.65 26.12 -12.10
CA ASN A 259 -6.84 26.30 -12.95
C ASN A 259 -6.83 27.69 -13.61
N ASP A 260 -5.67 28.10 -14.10
CA ASP A 260 -5.55 29.14 -15.12
C ASP A 260 -4.43 28.68 -16.06
N TYR A 261 -4.79 27.99 -17.15
CA TYR A 261 -4.28 28.12 -18.53
C TYR A 261 -4.92 27.09 -19.46
#